data_AF-A0A7W3N828-F1
#
_entry.id   AF-A0A7W3N828-F1
#
_cell.length_a   1.000
_cell.length_b   1.000
_cell.length_c   1.000
_cell.angle_alpha   90.00
_cell.angle_beta   90.00
_cell.angle_gamma   90.00
#
_symmetry.space_group_name_H-M   'P 1'
#
loop_
_entity.id
_entity.type
_entity.pdbx_description
1 polymer ?
#
loop_
_entity_poly.entity_id
_entity_poly.type
_entity_poly.pdbx_seq_one_letter_code
_entity_poly.pdbx_strand_id
1 'polypeptide(L)'
;MRKKWTIAFVLLLLMVLTACEEKETVKLSKPTEPSSDEVIPKDQAKSSLPPDLVSEKKAEKTAVETMNKISSTYKELGQEYEWENESNPADYETLKKALTPYATSSLIATKLKSISTNYYCKECNMSFFPDVTHLIRFELINNHAGQFSVSAIEPISKEGSGGLTIYMNFKYVNKHWKLNEWDEVTYHQKYLNITADEYIEYVKSINPSSDISYQGETTRTNEKGEKEEILVFKENNTKYAISKNSSQRIDDFKEDKKEKEEKEEKDFNLKSIQKVDQETADIFIEHYLRDLTKSINTNKFEHVQPYIQRDSVLWNDQKQLVKMLYERDIREELVDYSVLDVESVSEEEGEAVYTIQTKEVISITTNGQSQEKEYYRTYTVSYSNKQLHLTKIESL
;
A
#
# COMPACT_ATOMS: atom_id res chain seq x y z
N MET A 1 -20.29 -69.54 43.20
CA MET A 1 -21.18 -69.13 42.09
C MET A 1 -20.69 -67.79 41.58
N ARG A 2 -20.10 -67.69 40.38
CA ARG A 2 -20.72 -67.06 39.18
C ARG A 2 -21.52 -65.79 39.56
N LYS A 3 -21.19 -64.55 39.16
CA LYS A 3 -20.74 -64.05 37.85
C LYS A 3 -19.96 -62.73 37.99
N LYS A 4 -19.07 -62.53 37.02
CA LYS A 4 -18.32 -61.31 36.68
C LYS A 4 -19.26 -60.18 36.26
N TRP A 5 -18.91 -58.93 36.55
CA TRP A 5 -18.83 -57.90 35.52
C TRP A 5 -17.85 -56.80 35.92
N THR A 6 -16.92 -56.58 34.99
CA THR A 6 -15.88 -55.55 34.90
C THR A 6 -16.49 -54.27 34.33
N ILE A 7 -15.66 -53.21 34.27
CA ILE A 7 -15.83 -51.91 33.56
C ILE A 7 -16.27 -50.78 34.50
N ALA A 8 -15.63 -49.62 34.58
CA ALA A 8 -14.27 -49.18 34.30
C ALA A 8 -14.16 -47.80 34.97
N PHE A 9 -12.94 -47.50 35.42
CA PHE A 9 -12.41 -46.22 35.85
C PHE A 9 -12.83 -45.02 34.98
N VAL A 10 -13.28 -43.92 35.57
CA VAL A 10 -12.97 -42.55 35.09
C VAL A 10 -12.72 -41.66 36.30
N LEU A 11 -11.54 -41.04 36.29
CA LEU A 11 -11.01 -40.15 37.31
C LEU A 11 -11.87 -38.90 37.50
N LEU A 12 -12.00 -38.56 38.77
CA LEU A 12 -12.49 -37.31 39.32
C LEU A 12 -11.43 -36.21 39.08
N LEU A 13 -11.69 -35.23 38.21
CA LEU A 13 -10.98 -33.95 38.20
C LEU A 13 -12.03 -32.83 38.22
N LEU A 14 -12.35 -32.36 39.42
CA LEU A 14 -13.24 -31.24 39.65
C LEU A 14 -12.52 -29.94 39.27
N MET A 15 -13.07 -29.25 38.27
CA MET A 15 -12.67 -27.92 37.83
C MET A 15 -12.81 -26.93 38.99
N VAL A 16 -11.72 -26.26 39.35
CA VAL A 16 -11.77 -24.99 40.09
C VAL A 16 -12.02 -23.91 39.05
N LEU A 17 -13.23 -23.35 39.08
CA LEU A 17 -13.64 -22.16 38.34
C LEU A 17 -12.79 -20.97 38.81
N THR A 18 -11.73 -20.62 38.09
CA THR A 18 -11.21 -19.25 38.10
C THR A 18 -12.00 -18.46 37.09
N ALA A 19 -12.85 -17.57 37.60
CA ALA A 19 -13.44 -16.50 36.82
C ALA A 19 -12.30 -15.62 36.28
N CYS A 20 -11.96 -15.79 35.01
CA CYS A 20 -11.29 -14.75 34.26
C CYS A 20 -12.38 -13.80 33.79
N GLU A 21 -12.45 -12.67 34.49
CA GLU A 21 -13.00 -11.42 34.00
C GLU A 21 -12.45 -11.17 32.60
N GLU A 22 -13.33 -11.26 31.60
CA GLU A 22 -13.02 -10.99 30.21
C GLU A 22 -12.67 -9.50 30.12
N LYS A 23 -11.36 -9.19 30.18
CA LYS A 23 -10.87 -7.85 29.85
C LYS A 23 -11.38 -7.56 28.45
N GLU A 24 -12.29 -6.60 28.35
CA GLU A 24 -12.73 -6.01 27.08
C GLU A 24 -11.49 -5.69 26.26
N THR A 25 -11.23 -6.52 25.26
CA THR A 25 -10.29 -6.18 24.21
C THR A 25 -10.96 -5.08 23.41
N VAL A 26 -10.55 -3.84 23.66
CA VAL A 26 -10.84 -2.72 22.78
C VAL A 26 -10.32 -3.12 21.40
N LYS A 27 -11.23 -3.57 20.54
CA LYS A 27 -10.93 -3.79 19.12
C LYS A 27 -10.60 -2.42 18.56
N LEU A 28 -9.30 -2.14 18.37
CA LEU A 28 -8.90 -1.05 17.50
C LEU A 28 -9.58 -1.27 16.14
N SER A 29 -10.26 -0.23 15.66
CA SER A 29 -10.85 -0.19 14.33
C SER A 29 -9.78 -0.51 13.28
N LYS A 30 -10.20 -1.24 12.24
CA LYS A 30 -9.37 -1.50 11.08
C LYS A 30 -9.04 -0.14 10.42
N PRO A 31 -7.76 0.20 10.15
CA PRO A 31 -7.41 1.46 9.51
C PRO A 31 -8.14 1.56 8.18
N THR A 32 -8.96 2.60 8.03
CA THR A 32 -9.72 2.89 6.83
C THR A 32 -9.48 4.36 6.53
N GLU A 33 -9.28 4.69 5.26
CA GLU A 33 -9.25 6.08 4.82
C GLU A 33 -10.46 6.83 5.38
N PRO A 34 -10.28 8.02 5.99
CA PRO A 34 -11.39 8.73 6.61
C PRO A 34 -12.47 9.04 5.58
N SER A 35 -13.65 8.42 5.74
CA SER A 35 -14.82 8.68 4.92
C SER A 35 -15.36 10.09 5.18
N SER A 36 -15.81 10.76 4.11
CA SER A 36 -16.45 12.08 4.13
C SER A 36 -17.83 12.11 4.82
N ASP A 37 -18.37 10.96 5.21
CA ASP A 37 -19.82 10.82 5.44
C ASP A 37 -20.28 10.87 6.90
N GLU A 38 -19.38 10.99 7.89
CA GLU A 38 -19.80 11.19 9.28
C GLU A 38 -20.24 12.64 9.54
N VAL A 39 -21.53 12.87 9.28
CA VAL A 39 -22.27 14.07 9.66
C VAL A 39 -22.20 14.26 11.19
N ILE A 40 -21.65 15.41 11.59
CA ILE A 40 -21.46 15.84 12.98
C ILE A 40 -22.80 15.83 13.76
N PRO A 41 -22.84 15.23 14.97
CA PRO A 41 -23.90 15.48 15.94
C PRO A 41 -23.90 16.97 16.37
N LYS A 42 -25.04 17.63 16.18
CA LYS A 42 -25.29 19.02 16.61
C LYS A 42 -25.28 19.13 18.13
N ASP A 43 -24.11 19.20 18.75
CA ASP A 43 -23.99 19.83 20.07
C ASP A 43 -22.54 20.20 20.36
N GLN A 44 -22.15 21.41 19.93
CA GLN A 44 -21.19 22.31 20.59
C GLN A 44 -20.97 23.56 19.72
N ALA A 45 -22.02 24.37 19.58
CA ALA A 45 -21.95 25.67 18.91
C ALA A 45 -21.91 26.80 19.95
N LYS A 46 -20.71 27.31 20.25
CA LYS A 46 -20.52 28.73 20.62
C LYS A 46 -19.22 29.29 20.03
N SER A 47 -19.41 30.17 19.04
CA SER A 47 -18.61 31.37 18.70
C SER A 47 -17.27 31.22 17.98
N SER A 48 -17.35 30.85 16.70
CA SER A 48 -16.77 31.55 15.53
C SER A 48 -17.10 30.70 14.29
N LEU A 49 -17.46 31.30 13.15
CA LEU A 49 -17.51 30.54 11.90
C LEU A 49 -16.16 29.85 11.71
N PRO A 50 -16.13 28.54 11.39
CA PRO A 50 -14.87 27.88 11.12
C PRO A 50 -14.15 28.59 9.97
N PRO A 51 -12.81 28.62 9.97
CA PRO A 51 -12.07 29.07 8.80
C PRO A 51 -12.53 28.28 7.58
N ASP A 52 -12.47 28.93 6.41
CA ASP A 52 -12.68 28.29 5.11
C ASP A 52 -11.61 27.19 4.86
N LEU A 53 -11.39 26.86 3.59
CA LEU A 53 -10.39 25.88 3.17
C LEU A 53 -8.98 26.23 3.66
N VAL A 54 -8.25 25.20 4.09
CA VAL A 54 -6.83 25.31 4.47
C VAL A 54 -5.96 25.11 3.24
N SER A 55 -4.86 25.83 3.10
CA SER A 55 -3.85 25.55 2.06
C SER A 55 -2.97 24.36 2.45
N GLU A 56 -2.50 23.58 1.50
CA GLU A 56 -1.63 22.41 1.73
C GLU A 56 -0.44 22.71 2.66
N LYS A 57 0.36 23.75 2.37
CA LYS A 57 1.48 24.19 3.22
C LYS A 57 1.07 24.51 4.67
N LYS A 58 -0.14 25.03 4.86
CA LYS A 58 -0.67 25.34 6.20
C LYS A 58 -1.12 24.04 6.90
N ALA A 59 -1.75 23.12 6.17
CA ALA A 59 -2.14 21.82 6.67
C ALA A 59 -0.91 21.00 7.09
N GLU A 60 0.13 20.96 6.26
CA GLU A 60 1.42 20.31 6.53
C GLU A 60 2.05 20.84 7.81
N LYS A 61 2.25 22.16 7.88
CA LYS A 61 2.78 22.81 9.08
C LYS A 61 1.96 22.47 10.32
N THR A 62 0.63 22.55 10.23
CA THR A 62 -0.25 22.24 11.36
C THR A 62 -0.18 20.77 11.77
N ALA A 63 -0.07 19.85 10.82
CA ALA A 63 0.05 18.42 11.10
C ALA A 63 1.34 18.09 11.84
N VAL A 64 2.48 18.55 11.30
CA VAL A 64 3.81 18.34 11.89
C VAL A 64 3.91 18.98 13.27
N GLU A 65 3.51 20.24 13.43
CA GLU A 65 3.57 20.94 14.72
C GLU A 65 2.69 20.26 15.78
N THR A 66 1.48 19.84 15.41
CA THR A 66 0.52 19.26 16.37
C THR A 66 0.98 17.89 16.85
N MET A 67 1.42 17.00 15.94
CA MET A 67 1.90 15.67 16.31
C MET A 67 3.17 15.77 17.19
N ASN A 68 4.11 16.64 16.83
CA ASN A 68 5.30 16.90 17.64
C ASN A 68 4.96 17.46 19.03
N LYS A 69 3.96 18.35 19.14
CA LYS A 69 3.51 18.89 20.43
C LYS A 69 2.83 17.84 21.31
N ILE A 70 2.05 16.94 20.72
CA ILE A 70 1.46 15.81 21.44
C ILE A 70 2.57 14.90 21.95
N SER A 71 3.48 14.44 21.09
CA SER A 71 4.57 13.53 21.48
C SER A 71 5.51 14.15 22.55
N SER A 72 5.90 15.41 22.37
CA SER A 72 6.73 16.12 23.37
C SER A 72 6.04 16.30 24.71
N THR A 73 4.71 16.51 24.74
CA THR A 73 3.95 16.60 26.00
C THR A 73 4.10 15.32 26.85
N TYR A 74 4.07 14.14 26.25
CA TYR A 74 4.33 12.88 26.97
C TYR A 74 5.75 12.81 27.52
N LYS A 75 6.74 13.18 26.69
CA LYS A 75 8.15 13.16 27.11
C LYS A 75 8.42 14.13 28.25
N GLU A 76 7.96 15.37 28.13
CA GLU A 76 8.21 16.46 29.08
C GLU A 76 7.54 16.17 30.43
N LEU A 77 6.25 15.81 30.44
CA LEU A 77 5.55 15.47 31.68
C LEU A 77 6.09 14.20 32.32
N GLY A 78 6.48 13.20 31.52
CA GLY A 78 7.12 12.00 32.03
C GLY A 78 8.44 12.30 32.76
N GLN A 79 9.22 13.24 32.24
CA GLN A 79 10.44 13.71 32.89
C GLN A 79 10.14 14.57 34.13
N GLU A 80 9.16 15.46 34.06
CA GLU A 80 8.79 16.37 35.16
C GLU A 80 8.22 15.63 36.38
N TYR A 81 7.37 14.62 36.14
CA TYR A 81 6.69 13.85 37.18
C TYR A 81 7.30 12.47 37.44
N GLU A 82 8.46 12.20 36.82
CA GLU A 82 9.20 10.95 36.94
C GLU A 82 8.36 9.71 36.62
N TRP A 83 7.45 9.80 35.64
CA TRP A 83 6.63 8.66 35.21
C TRP A 83 7.50 7.62 34.53
N GLU A 84 7.47 6.39 35.05
CA GLU A 84 8.50 5.40 34.73
C GLU A 84 8.00 3.99 34.45
N ASN A 85 6.85 3.57 34.99
CA ASN A 85 6.26 2.23 34.86
C ASN A 85 5.02 2.12 35.76
N GLU A 86 4.51 0.91 35.99
CA GLU A 86 3.39 0.62 36.89
C GLU A 86 3.57 1.13 38.33
N SER A 87 4.81 1.30 38.80
CA SER A 87 5.12 1.81 40.15
C SER A 87 4.93 3.33 40.26
N ASN A 88 5.08 4.05 39.14
CA ASN A 88 4.78 5.48 39.03
C ASN A 88 4.15 5.74 37.65
N PRO A 89 2.88 5.35 37.45
CA PRO A 89 2.22 5.45 36.17
C PRO A 89 1.86 6.91 35.86
N ALA A 90 1.55 7.17 34.60
CA ALA A 90 1.13 8.49 34.18
C ALA A 90 -0.17 8.95 34.86
N ASP A 91 -0.20 10.18 35.37
CA ASP A 91 -1.46 10.80 35.79
C ASP A 91 -2.22 11.29 34.56
N TYR A 92 -3.27 10.55 34.22
CA TYR A 92 -4.10 10.84 33.07
C TYR A 92 -4.77 12.21 33.14
N GLU A 93 -5.17 12.72 34.31
CA GLU A 93 -5.83 14.04 34.38
C GLU A 93 -4.84 15.18 34.12
N THR A 94 -3.59 15.02 34.58
CA THR A 94 -2.48 15.93 34.23
C THR A 94 -2.20 15.90 32.73
N LEU A 95 -2.05 14.72 32.13
CA LEU A 95 -1.85 14.55 30.68
C LEU A 95 -3.00 15.16 29.86
N LYS A 96 -4.25 14.82 30.21
CA LYS A 96 -5.46 15.30 29.52
C LYS A 96 -5.53 16.82 29.48
N LYS A 97 -5.21 17.49 30.60
CA LYS A 97 -5.17 18.95 30.67
C LYS A 97 -4.11 19.52 29.72
N ALA A 98 -2.91 18.93 29.71
CA ALA A 98 -1.80 19.37 28.87
C ALA A 98 -2.02 19.10 27.37
N LEU A 99 -2.75 18.04 27.01
CA LEU A 99 -3.06 17.66 25.61
C LEU A 99 -4.24 18.43 25.02
N THR A 100 -5.09 19.03 25.84
CA THR A 100 -6.30 19.77 25.43
C THR A 100 -6.07 20.85 24.37
N PRO A 101 -4.93 21.59 24.35
CA PRO A 101 -4.66 22.56 23.28
C PRO A 101 -4.47 21.93 21.89
N TYR A 102 -4.04 20.68 21.82
CA TYR A 102 -3.55 20.05 20.58
C TYR A 102 -4.49 18.99 20.01
N ALA A 103 -5.27 18.33 20.86
CA ALA A 103 -6.13 17.21 20.47
C ALA A 103 -7.59 17.44 20.87
N THR A 104 -8.52 16.82 20.15
CA THR A 104 -9.95 16.83 20.53
C THR A 104 -10.17 16.00 21.79
N SER A 105 -11.25 16.29 22.52
CA SER A 105 -11.60 15.52 23.73
C SER A 105 -11.83 14.03 23.42
N SER A 106 -12.33 13.71 22.22
CA SER A 106 -12.49 12.32 21.77
C SER A 106 -11.14 11.61 21.66
N LEU A 107 -10.17 12.22 20.96
CA LEU A 107 -8.83 11.63 20.79
C LEU A 107 -8.11 11.45 22.13
N ILE A 108 -8.24 12.43 23.03
CA ILE A 108 -7.66 12.40 24.37
C ILE A 108 -8.27 11.26 25.21
N ALA A 109 -9.59 11.07 25.11
CA ALA A 109 -10.33 10.06 25.87
C ALA A 109 -10.11 8.62 25.36
N THR A 110 -9.65 8.47 24.11
CA THR A 110 -9.52 7.18 23.42
C THR A 110 -8.05 6.81 23.18
N LYS A 111 -7.50 7.09 22.00
CA LYS A 111 -6.17 6.65 21.56
C LYS A 111 -5.06 7.17 22.48
N LEU A 112 -5.08 8.44 22.85
CA LEU A 112 -4.05 9.02 23.73
C LEU A 112 -4.12 8.48 25.17
N LYS A 113 -5.33 8.24 25.69
CA LYS A 113 -5.49 7.53 26.97
C LYS A 113 -4.88 6.14 26.92
N SER A 114 -5.16 5.38 25.85
CA SER A 114 -4.58 4.04 25.65
C SER A 114 -3.05 4.08 25.57
N ILE A 115 -2.48 5.04 24.85
CA ILE A 115 -1.03 5.25 24.78
C ILE A 115 -0.46 5.53 26.18
N SER A 116 -1.10 6.39 26.98
CA SER A 116 -0.60 6.75 28.32
C SER A 116 -0.43 5.57 29.28
N THR A 117 -1.24 4.52 29.11
CA THR A 117 -1.13 3.30 29.90
C THR A 117 0.17 2.54 29.63
N ASN A 118 0.71 2.63 28.41
CA ASN A 118 1.86 1.82 27.99
C ASN A 118 3.11 2.64 27.67
N TYR A 119 3.00 3.96 27.52
CA TYR A 119 4.08 4.83 27.05
C TYR A 119 5.35 4.77 27.92
N TYR A 120 5.18 4.61 29.23
CA TYR A 120 6.27 4.56 30.20
C TYR A 120 6.70 3.12 30.53
N CYS A 121 6.23 2.11 29.79
CA CYS A 121 6.68 0.74 30.00
C CYS A 121 8.12 0.57 29.50
N LYS A 122 9.09 0.49 30.40
CA LYS A 122 10.53 0.35 30.07
C LYS A 122 10.88 -0.93 29.29
N GLU A 123 10.06 -1.97 29.40
CA GLU A 123 10.24 -3.25 28.70
C GLU A 123 9.47 -3.33 27.38
N CYS A 124 8.59 -2.35 27.12
CA CYS A 124 7.78 -2.32 25.92
C CYS A 124 8.49 -1.47 24.87
N ASN A 125 9.28 -2.11 24.00
CA ASN A 125 9.88 -1.46 22.84
C ASN A 125 8.80 -1.14 21.79
N MET A 126 7.95 -0.14 22.06
CA MET A 126 6.81 0.24 21.23
C MET A 126 6.95 1.69 20.76
N SER A 127 6.72 1.92 19.46
CA SER A 127 6.43 3.27 18.97
C SER A 127 4.94 3.57 19.13
N PHE A 128 4.65 4.77 19.65
CA PHE A 128 3.28 5.24 19.86
C PHE A 128 2.89 6.39 18.95
N PHE A 129 3.89 7.04 18.33
CA PHE A 129 3.71 8.23 17.52
C PHE A 129 4.55 8.11 16.24
N PRO A 130 3.95 8.35 15.07
CA PRO A 130 4.68 8.33 13.81
C PRO A 130 5.76 9.44 13.80
N ASP A 131 6.81 9.26 13.01
CA ASP A 131 7.76 10.33 12.75
C ASP A 131 7.24 11.24 11.64
N VAL A 132 6.91 12.48 12.01
CA VAL A 132 6.38 13.50 11.08
C VAL A 132 7.45 14.49 10.60
N THR A 133 8.72 14.25 10.91
CA THR A 133 9.81 15.21 10.64
C THR A 133 10.30 15.14 9.19
N HIS A 134 10.28 13.93 8.61
CA HIS A 134 10.88 13.63 7.31
C HIS A 134 9.87 12.91 6.41
N LEU A 135 8.70 13.52 6.25
CA LEU A 135 7.61 12.98 5.46
C LEU A 135 7.81 13.25 3.96
N ILE A 136 7.30 12.35 3.12
CA ILE A 136 7.20 12.52 1.67
C ILE A 136 5.73 12.34 1.22
N ARG A 137 5.43 12.70 -0.03
CA ARG A 137 4.07 12.62 -0.62
C ARG A 137 3.00 13.18 0.31
N PHE A 138 3.23 14.39 0.81
CA PHE A 138 2.23 15.05 1.62
C PHE A 138 1.04 15.45 0.74
N GLU A 139 -0.16 15.05 1.12
CA GLU A 139 -1.40 15.36 0.42
C GLU A 139 -2.44 15.93 1.37
N LEU A 140 -3.05 17.05 0.98
CA LEU A 140 -4.22 17.59 1.66
C LEU A 140 -5.49 16.95 1.09
N ILE A 141 -6.20 16.20 1.93
CA ILE A 141 -7.41 15.46 1.56
C ILE A 141 -8.59 15.91 2.43
N ASN A 142 -9.83 15.69 1.97
CA ASN A 142 -11.05 16.01 2.71
C ASN A 142 -11.09 17.45 3.29
N ASN A 143 -10.62 18.45 2.53
CA ASN A 143 -10.53 19.84 2.96
C ASN A 143 -11.88 20.54 2.83
N HIS A 144 -12.49 20.89 3.96
CA HIS A 144 -13.74 21.64 4.01
C HIS A 144 -13.76 22.60 5.20
N ALA A 145 -14.77 23.46 5.28
CA ALA A 145 -14.87 24.41 6.38
C ALA A 145 -14.86 23.68 7.73
N GLY A 146 -13.90 24.02 8.59
CA GLY A 146 -13.77 23.50 9.95
C GLY A 146 -13.16 22.10 10.09
N GLN A 147 -12.77 21.44 9.00
CA GLN A 147 -12.08 20.15 9.05
C GLN A 147 -11.23 19.91 7.80
N PHE A 148 -10.09 19.27 8.00
CA PHE A 148 -9.27 18.77 6.90
C PHE A 148 -8.59 17.48 7.34
N SER A 149 -8.17 16.68 6.37
CA SER A 149 -7.31 15.51 6.60
C SER A 149 -6.03 15.65 5.79
N VAL A 150 -4.99 14.93 6.19
CA VAL A 150 -3.74 14.87 5.46
C VAL A 150 -3.30 13.43 5.32
N SER A 151 -2.69 13.09 4.20
CA SER A 151 -1.96 11.84 3.99
C SER A 151 -0.48 12.17 3.80
N ALA A 152 0.41 11.31 4.31
CA ALA A 152 1.84 11.42 4.07
C ALA A 152 2.50 10.06 4.27
N ILE A 153 3.69 9.87 3.71
CA ILE A 153 4.48 8.65 3.92
C ILE A 153 5.65 8.95 4.85
N GLU A 154 5.80 8.12 5.88
CA GLU A 154 7.02 7.96 6.67
C GLU A 154 7.83 6.82 6.02
N PRO A 155 8.92 7.11 5.28
CA PRO A 155 9.60 6.08 4.48
C PRO A 155 10.26 4.99 5.31
N ILE A 156 10.71 5.29 6.53
CA ILE A 156 11.26 4.31 7.45
C ILE A 156 10.63 4.57 8.80
N SER A 157 9.84 3.62 9.30
CA SER A 157 9.29 3.71 10.64
C SER A 157 10.39 3.66 11.69
N LYS A 158 10.10 4.13 12.91
CA LYS A 158 11.06 4.08 14.03
C LYS A 158 11.59 2.69 14.36
N GLU A 159 10.84 1.64 14.02
CA GLU A 159 11.26 0.24 14.17
C GLU A 159 12.25 -0.24 13.09
N GLY A 160 12.40 0.52 12.00
CA GLY A 160 13.36 0.23 10.93
C GLY A 160 12.93 -0.89 9.96
N SER A 161 11.70 -1.40 10.05
CA SER A 161 11.18 -2.53 9.27
C SER A 161 10.49 -2.14 7.95
N GLY A 162 10.64 -0.91 7.50
CA GLY A 162 9.94 -0.35 6.34
C GLY A 162 9.10 0.87 6.74
N GLY A 163 8.46 1.50 5.77
CA GLY A 163 7.65 2.70 5.99
C GLY A 163 6.17 2.43 6.20
N LEU A 164 5.43 3.52 6.41
CA LEU A 164 3.97 3.52 6.55
C LEU A 164 3.34 4.77 5.93
N THR A 165 2.05 4.68 5.60
CA THR A 165 1.25 5.85 5.23
C THR A 165 0.49 6.34 6.46
N ILE A 166 0.63 7.61 6.78
CA ILE A 166 -0.02 8.28 7.91
C ILE A 166 -1.23 9.04 7.39
N TYR A 167 -2.36 8.90 8.05
CA TYR A 167 -3.52 9.76 7.89
C TYR A 167 -3.76 10.52 9.17
N MET A 168 -3.94 11.84 9.09
CA MET A 168 -4.29 12.68 10.25
C MET A 168 -5.52 13.52 9.93
N ASN A 169 -6.53 13.49 10.79
CA ASN A 169 -7.74 14.28 10.68
C ASN A 169 -7.72 15.43 11.69
N PHE A 170 -8.04 16.63 11.24
CA PHE A 170 -8.08 17.84 12.05
C PHE A 170 -9.48 18.44 12.09
N LYS A 171 -9.88 18.93 13.27
CA LYS A 171 -11.13 19.69 13.47
C LYS A 171 -10.84 21.05 14.08
N TYR A 172 -11.58 22.06 13.63
CA TYR A 172 -11.50 23.39 14.19
C TYR A 172 -12.39 23.51 15.43
N VAL A 173 -11.77 23.57 16.60
CA VAL A 173 -12.47 23.57 17.90
C VAL A 173 -11.91 24.69 18.77
N ASN A 174 -12.78 25.54 19.32
CA ASN A 174 -12.42 26.66 20.19
C ASN A 174 -11.35 27.59 19.57
N LYS A 175 -11.51 27.93 18.29
CA LYS A 175 -10.60 28.81 17.52
C LYS A 175 -9.21 28.23 17.20
N HIS A 176 -9.01 26.94 17.40
CA HIS A 176 -7.76 26.25 17.10
C HIS A 176 -8.01 24.98 16.30
N TRP A 177 -7.08 24.66 15.39
CA TRP A 177 -7.02 23.35 14.77
C TRP A 177 -6.52 22.34 15.79
N LYS A 178 -7.23 21.23 15.93
CA LYS A 178 -6.88 20.14 16.84
C LYS A 178 -6.89 18.82 16.10
N LEU A 179 -5.91 17.96 16.41
CA LEU A 179 -5.89 16.59 15.92
C LEU A 179 -7.11 15.86 16.49
N ASN A 180 -7.94 15.34 15.61
CA ASN A 180 -9.15 14.60 15.96
C ASN A 180 -8.91 13.09 15.93
N GLU A 181 -8.10 12.62 14.99
CA GLU A 181 -7.76 11.22 14.81
C GLU A 181 -6.49 11.12 13.99
N TRP A 182 -5.73 10.04 14.17
CA TRP A 182 -4.72 9.63 13.21
C TRP A 182 -4.69 8.12 13.10
N ASP A 183 -4.33 7.62 11.92
CA ASP A 183 -4.14 6.22 11.63
C ASP A 183 -2.91 6.00 10.76
N GLU A 184 -2.40 4.77 10.82
CA GLU A 184 -1.20 4.34 10.11
C GLU A 184 -1.55 3.09 9.31
N VAL A 185 -1.18 3.09 8.03
CA VAL A 185 -1.35 1.95 7.13
C VAL A 185 0.03 1.42 6.78
N THR A 186 0.29 0.18 7.18
CA THR A 186 1.59 -0.46 6.93
C THR A 186 1.70 -0.89 5.47
N TYR A 187 2.95 -1.07 4.99
CA TYR A 187 3.21 -1.57 3.64
C TYR A 187 2.62 -2.98 3.38
N HIS A 188 2.32 -3.76 4.42
CA HIS A 188 1.62 -5.03 4.29
C HIS A 188 0.16 -4.88 3.85
N GLN A 189 -0.45 -3.72 4.09
CA GLN A 189 -1.83 -3.41 3.71
C GLN A 189 -1.89 -2.61 2.41
N LYS A 190 -0.97 -1.66 2.24
CA LYS A 190 -0.86 -0.81 1.05
C LYS A 190 0.62 -0.56 0.77
N TYR A 191 1.13 -1.10 -0.34
CA TYR A 191 2.50 -0.83 -0.76
C TYR A 191 2.75 0.67 -0.90
N LEU A 192 3.93 1.10 -0.50
CA LEU A 192 4.35 2.50 -0.56
C LEU A 192 4.75 2.91 -1.98
N ASN A 193 5.28 1.97 -2.77
CA ASN A 193 5.77 2.19 -4.14
C ASN A 193 6.71 3.42 -4.20
N ILE A 194 7.72 3.44 -3.34
CA ILE A 194 8.67 4.54 -3.20
C ILE A 194 9.51 4.66 -4.46
N THR A 195 9.69 5.89 -4.95
CA THR A 195 10.61 6.17 -6.06
C THR A 195 12.02 6.49 -5.58
N ALA A 196 13.00 6.42 -6.48
CA ALA A 196 14.37 6.74 -6.15
C ALA A 196 14.55 8.20 -5.69
N ASP A 197 13.86 9.13 -6.35
CA ASP A 197 13.94 10.56 -6.05
C ASP A 197 13.35 10.88 -4.66
N GLU A 198 12.22 10.26 -4.32
CA GLU A 198 11.60 10.44 -3.00
C GLU A 198 12.47 9.90 -1.87
N TYR A 199 13.12 8.75 -2.08
CA TYR A 199 14.04 8.23 -1.08
C TYR A 199 15.28 9.11 -0.93
N ILE A 200 15.79 9.67 -2.03
CA ILE A 200 16.89 10.64 -1.99
C ILE A 200 16.48 11.91 -1.24
N GLU A 201 15.28 12.43 -1.50
CA GLU A 201 14.72 13.59 -0.79
C GLU A 201 14.62 13.31 0.72
N TYR A 202 14.07 12.15 1.08
CA TYR A 202 14.00 11.70 2.47
C TYR A 202 15.37 11.67 3.14
N VAL A 203 16.37 10.99 2.54
CA VAL A 203 17.72 10.89 3.11
C VAL A 203 18.38 12.27 3.25
N LYS A 204 18.21 13.14 2.25
CA LYS A 204 18.74 14.52 2.31
C LYS A 204 18.01 15.40 3.32
N SER A 205 16.73 15.14 3.59
CA SER A 205 15.99 15.86 4.62
C SER A 205 16.56 15.57 6.02
N ILE A 206 17.07 14.36 6.25
CA ILE A 206 17.75 13.95 7.50
C ILE A 206 19.18 14.47 7.53
N ASN A 207 19.92 14.27 6.44
CA ASN A 207 21.31 14.69 6.32
C ASN A 207 21.51 15.43 4.99
N PRO A 208 21.39 16.76 4.97
CA PRO A 208 21.53 17.57 3.75
C PRO A 208 22.89 17.42 3.05
N SER A 209 23.92 16.98 3.77
CA SER A 209 25.27 16.76 3.25
C SER A 209 25.49 15.33 2.73
N SER A 210 24.47 14.46 2.73
CA SER A 210 24.59 13.09 2.22
C SER A 210 24.89 13.06 0.72
N ASP A 211 25.96 12.35 0.36
CA ASP A 211 26.36 12.05 -1.02
C ASP A 211 25.65 10.77 -1.53
N ILE A 212 24.33 10.73 -1.36
CA ILE A 212 23.49 9.64 -1.83
C ILE A 212 23.29 9.75 -3.35
N SER A 213 23.46 8.62 -4.05
CA SER A 213 23.24 8.51 -5.49
C SER A 213 22.54 7.21 -5.85
N TYR A 214 21.51 7.30 -6.70
CA TYR A 214 20.81 6.16 -7.24
C TYR A 214 21.66 5.43 -8.28
N GLN A 215 21.74 4.10 -8.17
CA GLN A 215 22.55 3.23 -9.02
C GLN A 215 21.71 2.39 -9.99
N GLY A 216 20.39 2.36 -9.82
CA GLY A 216 19.46 1.63 -10.66
C GLY A 216 18.48 0.77 -9.88
N GLU A 217 17.50 0.24 -10.60
CA GLU A 217 16.51 -0.71 -10.13
C GLU A 217 16.88 -2.12 -10.57
N THR A 218 16.55 -3.09 -9.73
CA THR A 218 16.72 -4.52 -9.99
C THR A 218 15.73 -5.29 -9.14
N THR A 219 15.64 -6.60 -9.36
CA THR A 219 14.90 -7.50 -8.47
C THR A 219 15.84 -8.23 -7.53
N ARG A 220 15.30 -8.69 -6.40
CA ARG A 220 15.90 -9.75 -5.59
C ARG A 220 14.86 -10.79 -5.23
N THR A 221 15.30 -12.00 -4.94
CA THR A 221 14.48 -12.99 -4.25
C THR A 221 14.57 -12.79 -2.74
N ASN A 222 13.46 -12.52 -2.07
CA ASN A 222 13.39 -12.31 -0.62
C ASN A 222 13.52 -13.64 0.16
N GLU A 223 13.57 -13.59 1.49
CA GLU A 223 13.71 -14.78 2.35
C GLU A 223 12.56 -15.80 2.21
N LYS A 224 11.42 -15.37 1.67
CA LYS A 224 10.24 -16.22 1.40
C LYS A 224 10.26 -16.83 0.00
N GLY A 225 11.28 -16.53 -0.81
CA GLY A 225 11.37 -17.01 -2.19
C GLY A 225 10.59 -16.16 -3.19
N GLU A 226 10.08 -14.99 -2.80
CA GLU A 226 9.31 -14.10 -3.66
C GLU A 226 10.24 -13.08 -4.32
N LYS A 227 10.03 -12.78 -5.60
CA LYS A 227 10.73 -11.69 -6.26
C LYS A 227 10.18 -10.35 -5.78
N GLU A 228 11.06 -9.43 -5.42
CA GLU A 228 10.70 -8.04 -5.11
C GLU A 228 11.59 -7.05 -5.85
N GLU A 229 11.01 -5.92 -6.22
CA GLU A 229 11.73 -4.79 -6.82
C GLU A 229 12.48 -4.01 -5.74
N ILE A 230 13.76 -3.75 -6.00
CA ILE A 230 14.64 -3.00 -5.11
C ILE A 230 15.31 -1.84 -5.85
N LEU A 231 15.43 -0.73 -5.12
CA LEU A 231 16.15 0.46 -5.58
C LEU A 231 17.53 0.48 -4.93
N VAL A 232 18.57 0.55 -5.77
CA VAL A 232 19.96 0.44 -5.32
C VAL A 232 20.57 1.83 -5.19
N PHE A 233 21.21 2.10 -4.05
CA PHE A 233 21.85 3.37 -3.74
C PHE A 233 23.31 3.18 -3.36
N LYS A 234 24.08 4.24 -3.55
CA LYS A 234 25.43 4.39 -3.01
C LYS A 234 25.48 5.66 -2.17
N GLU A 235 25.95 5.53 -0.94
CA GLU A 235 26.12 6.63 0.02
C GLU A 235 27.46 6.45 0.74
N ASN A 236 28.35 7.46 0.72
CA ASN A 236 29.65 7.43 1.42
C ASN A 236 30.51 6.18 1.12
N ASN A 237 30.50 5.70 -0.12
CA ASN A 237 31.12 4.45 -0.59
C ASN A 237 30.50 3.13 -0.10
N THR A 238 29.41 3.18 0.68
CA THR A 238 28.60 2.01 1.00
C THR A 238 27.49 1.86 -0.05
N LYS A 239 27.30 0.64 -0.54
CA LYS A 239 26.20 0.29 -1.43
C LYS A 239 25.14 -0.45 -0.62
N TYR A 240 23.89 -0.03 -0.73
CA TYR A 240 22.74 -0.70 -0.12
C TYR A 240 21.54 -0.62 -1.07
N ALA A 241 20.49 -1.35 -0.79
CA ALA A 241 19.24 -1.25 -1.50
C ALA A 241 18.07 -0.97 -0.54
N ILE A 242 16.94 -0.59 -1.09
CA ILE A 242 15.66 -0.58 -0.37
C ILE A 242 14.62 -1.33 -1.20
N SER A 243 13.64 -1.94 -0.53
CA SER A 243 12.44 -2.44 -1.22
C SER A 243 11.60 -1.28 -1.74
N LYS A 244 11.14 -1.34 -2.98
CA LYS A 244 10.25 -0.32 -3.56
C LYS A 244 8.89 -0.29 -2.86
N ASN A 245 8.40 -1.46 -2.47
CA ASN A 245 7.06 -1.61 -1.89
C ASN A 245 7.00 -1.24 -0.41
N SER A 246 8.11 -1.38 0.32
CA SER A 246 8.15 -1.17 1.78
C SER A 246 9.17 -0.14 2.26
N SER A 247 10.06 0.36 1.39
CA SER A 247 11.26 1.15 1.74
C SER A 247 12.18 0.53 2.79
N GLN A 248 12.00 -0.77 3.09
CA GLN A 248 12.85 -1.48 4.02
C GLN A 248 14.28 -1.49 3.50
N ARG A 249 15.23 -1.10 4.35
CA ARG A 249 16.66 -1.08 4.04
C ARG A 249 17.23 -2.49 3.93
N ILE A 250 18.13 -2.66 2.98
CA ILE A 250 18.76 -3.92 2.62
C ILE A 250 20.27 -3.68 2.46
N ASP A 251 21.04 -4.00 3.50
CA ASP A 251 22.49 -3.83 3.47
C ASP A 251 23.21 -5.01 2.80
N ASP A 252 22.69 -6.24 2.96
CA ASP A 252 23.26 -7.48 2.43
C ASP A 252 22.40 -8.07 1.31
N PHE A 253 22.35 -7.41 0.15
CA PHE A 253 21.77 -8.00 -1.05
C PHE A 253 22.86 -8.61 -1.93
N LYS A 254 22.68 -9.89 -2.27
CA LYS A 254 23.24 -10.39 -3.52
C LYS A 254 22.28 -9.90 -4.57
N GLU A 255 22.75 -9.02 -5.44
CA GLU A 255 22.11 -8.86 -6.73
C GLU A 255 21.94 -10.27 -7.27
N ASP A 256 20.69 -10.67 -7.53
CA ASP A 256 20.49 -11.67 -8.56
C ASP A 256 21.30 -11.12 -9.72
N LYS A 257 22.36 -11.85 -10.11
CA LYS A 257 23.23 -11.41 -11.20
C LYS A 257 22.26 -10.89 -12.24
N LYS A 258 22.45 -9.64 -12.66
CA LYS A 258 22.06 -9.29 -14.02
C LYS A 258 22.85 -10.28 -14.88
N GLU A 259 22.29 -11.48 -15.10
CA GLU A 259 22.08 -11.88 -16.47
C GLU A 259 21.60 -10.59 -17.10
N LYS A 260 22.49 -10.04 -17.94
CA LYS A 260 21.99 -9.22 -19.00
C LYS A 260 20.87 -10.05 -19.59
N GLU A 261 19.64 -9.78 -19.17
CA GLU A 261 18.62 -9.63 -20.14
C GLU A 261 19.02 -8.34 -20.89
N GLU A 262 20.05 -8.27 -21.77
CA GLU A 262 19.97 -8.91 -23.08
C GLU A 262 18.71 -9.77 -23.09
N LYS A 263 17.58 -9.11 -23.31
CA LYS A 263 16.56 -9.74 -24.13
C LYS A 263 17.30 -10.21 -25.39
N GLU A 264 18.03 -11.33 -25.32
CA GLU A 264 17.67 -12.46 -26.12
C GLU A 264 16.16 -12.44 -26.02
N GLU A 265 15.55 -11.91 -27.06
CA GLU A 265 14.49 -12.64 -27.71
C GLU A 265 14.84 -14.14 -27.56
N LYS A 266 14.54 -14.71 -26.39
CA LYS A 266 14.04 -16.07 -26.35
C LYS A 266 12.82 -15.92 -27.23
N ASP A 267 13.04 -16.27 -28.49
CA ASP A 267 12.03 -16.65 -29.44
C ASP A 267 11.20 -17.69 -28.71
N PHE A 268 10.27 -17.22 -27.87
CA PHE A 268 9.29 -18.04 -27.20
C PHE A 268 8.40 -18.46 -28.34
N ASN A 269 8.80 -19.56 -28.96
CA ASN A 269 8.15 -20.08 -30.11
C ASN A 269 6.78 -20.56 -29.62
N LEU A 270 5.77 -19.71 -29.83
CA LEU A 270 4.36 -19.99 -29.51
C LEU A 270 3.95 -21.40 -30.00
N LYS A 271 4.65 -21.97 -30.99
CA LYS A 271 4.47 -23.30 -31.60
C LYS A 271 4.80 -24.50 -30.71
N SER A 272 5.26 -24.34 -29.46
CA SER A 272 5.60 -25.49 -28.58
C SER A 272 4.93 -25.50 -27.21
N ILE A 273 3.79 -24.84 -27.05
CA ILE A 273 2.98 -24.92 -25.83
C ILE A 273 2.41 -26.36 -25.70
N GLN A 274 2.48 -26.95 -24.50
CA GLN A 274 1.84 -28.26 -24.22
C GLN A 274 0.55 -28.10 -23.41
N LYS A 275 0.46 -27.07 -22.56
CA LYS A 275 -0.71 -26.70 -21.77
C LYS A 275 -0.63 -25.19 -21.47
N VAL A 276 -1.78 -24.53 -21.36
CA VAL A 276 -1.85 -23.15 -20.84
C VAL A 276 -1.97 -23.21 -19.32
N ASP A 277 -0.87 -22.90 -18.65
CA ASP A 277 -0.78 -22.68 -17.21
C ASP A 277 -0.60 -21.19 -16.89
N GLN A 278 -0.48 -20.85 -15.61
CA GLN A 278 -0.33 -19.48 -15.15
C GLN A 278 0.86 -18.77 -15.82
N GLU A 279 2.01 -19.45 -15.96
CA GLU A 279 3.22 -18.88 -16.57
C GLU A 279 3.00 -18.60 -18.07
N THR A 280 2.38 -19.55 -18.79
CA THR A 280 2.06 -19.37 -20.21
C THR A 280 1.07 -18.22 -20.41
N ALA A 281 0.05 -18.11 -19.55
CA ALA A 281 -0.92 -17.02 -19.57
C ALA A 281 -0.25 -15.67 -19.29
N ASP A 282 0.64 -15.60 -18.31
CA ASP A 282 1.35 -14.39 -17.94
C ASP A 282 2.22 -13.85 -19.09
N ILE A 283 3.05 -14.70 -19.68
CA ILE A 283 3.89 -14.36 -20.84
C ILE A 283 3.04 -13.89 -22.03
N PHE A 284 1.95 -14.62 -22.32
CA PHE A 284 1.07 -14.29 -23.44
C PHE A 284 0.38 -12.93 -23.26
N ILE A 285 -0.14 -12.65 -22.06
CA ILE A 285 -0.79 -11.37 -21.74
C ILE A 285 0.22 -10.22 -21.72
N GLU A 286 1.41 -10.40 -21.15
CA GLU A 286 2.46 -9.38 -21.15
C GLU A 286 2.78 -8.94 -22.58
N HIS A 287 3.08 -9.91 -23.43
CA HIS A 287 3.45 -9.68 -24.81
C HIS A 287 2.31 -9.01 -25.58
N TYR A 288 1.07 -9.48 -25.39
CA TYR A 288 -0.10 -8.85 -25.99
C TYR A 288 -0.25 -7.38 -25.56
N LEU A 289 -0.17 -7.06 -24.26
CA LEU A 289 -0.34 -5.70 -23.75
C LEU A 289 0.79 -4.76 -24.20
N ARG A 290 2.04 -5.25 -24.20
CA ARG A 290 3.19 -4.49 -24.71
C ARG A 290 3.07 -4.20 -26.20
N ASP A 291 2.69 -5.19 -27.01
CA ASP A 291 2.53 -4.97 -28.44
C ASP A 291 1.25 -4.20 -28.80
N LEU A 292 0.20 -4.26 -27.97
CA LEU A 292 -0.99 -3.41 -28.10
C LEU A 292 -0.64 -1.94 -27.87
N THR A 293 -0.01 -1.60 -26.73
CA THR A 293 0.40 -0.23 -26.41
C THR A 293 1.38 0.32 -27.45
N LYS A 294 2.32 -0.51 -27.92
CA LYS A 294 3.20 -0.18 -29.06
C LYS A 294 2.43 0.05 -30.36
N SER A 295 1.44 -0.78 -30.66
CA SER A 295 0.56 -0.61 -31.83
C SER A 295 -0.17 0.73 -31.77
N ILE A 296 -0.80 1.05 -30.64
CA ILE A 296 -1.49 2.31 -30.37
C ILE A 296 -0.55 3.50 -30.57
N ASN A 297 0.63 3.47 -29.96
CA ASN A 297 1.56 4.59 -29.99
C ASN A 297 2.20 4.84 -31.35
N THR A 298 2.25 3.83 -32.21
CA THR A 298 2.92 3.90 -33.53
C THR A 298 1.96 3.81 -34.72
N ASN A 299 0.66 3.63 -34.47
CA ASN A 299 -0.37 3.34 -35.48
C ASN A 299 -0.05 2.12 -36.36
N LYS A 300 0.56 1.09 -35.79
CA LYS A 300 0.98 -0.12 -36.49
C LYS A 300 0.33 -1.35 -35.87
N PHE A 301 -0.85 -1.69 -36.35
CA PHE A 301 -1.60 -2.86 -35.89
C PHE A 301 -0.84 -4.18 -36.08
N GLU A 302 0.16 -4.19 -36.97
CA GLU A 302 1.00 -5.36 -37.24
C GLU A 302 1.76 -5.88 -36.02
N HIS A 303 1.99 -5.04 -34.99
CA HIS A 303 2.64 -5.47 -33.76
C HIS A 303 1.71 -6.37 -32.91
N VAL A 304 0.45 -5.98 -32.68
CA VAL A 304 -0.50 -6.75 -31.85
C VAL A 304 -1.26 -7.85 -32.62
N GLN A 305 -1.30 -7.74 -33.95
CA GLN A 305 -1.96 -8.70 -34.84
C GLN A 305 -1.64 -10.19 -34.55
N PRO A 306 -0.39 -10.62 -34.23
CA PRO A 306 -0.06 -12.03 -34.01
C PRO A 306 -0.82 -12.70 -32.85
N TYR A 307 -1.32 -11.92 -31.90
CA TYR A 307 -1.98 -12.41 -30.68
C TYR A 307 -3.49 -12.57 -30.84
N ILE A 308 -4.08 -12.08 -31.93
CA ILE A 308 -5.53 -11.99 -32.10
C ILE A 308 -5.97 -12.95 -33.20
N GLN A 309 -7.06 -13.68 -32.98
CA GLN A 309 -7.61 -14.56 -34.01
C GLN A 309 -7.99 -13.74 -35.25
N ARG A 310 -7.39 -14.10 -36.39
CA ARG A 310 -7.64 -13.43 -37.67
C ARG A 310 -9.13 -13.48 -38.05
N ASP A 311 -9.61 -12.39 -38.64
CA ASP A 311 -10.99 -12.21 -39.10
C ASP A 311 -12.06 -12.31 -38.00
N SER A 312 -11.66 -12.32 -36.72
CA SER A 312 -12.58 -12.22 -35.58
C SER A 312 -13.15 -10.81 -35.43
N VAL A 313 -14.23 -10.69 -34.65
CA VAL A 313 -14.76 -9.37 -34.25
C VAL A 313 -13.68 -8.58 -33.50
N LEU A 314 -13.00 -9.23 -32.55
CA LEU A 314 -11.92 -8.63 -31.77
C LEU A 314 -10.79 -8.07 -32.65
N TRP A 315 -10.43 -8.76 -33.73
CA TRP A 315 -9.42 -8.29 -34.67
C TRP A 315 -9.76 -6.93 -35.27
N ASN A 316 -11.01 -6.77 -35.73
CA ASN A 316 -11.46 -5.52 -36.32
C ASN A 316 -11.59 -4.42 -35.26
N ASP A 317 -12.08 -4.75 -34.07
CA ASP A 317 -12.22 -3.82 -32.95
C ASP A 317 -10.85 -3.29 -32.51
N GLN A 318 -9.85 -4.16 -32.35
CA GLN A 318 -8.49 -3.76 -31.96
C GLN A 318 -7.79 -2.94 -33.06
N LYS A 319 -7.99 -3.31 -34.33
CA LYS A 319 -7.48 -2.51 -35.45
C LYS A 319 -8.09 -1.11 -35.48
N GLN A 320 -9.38 -0.98 -35.21
CA GLN A 320 -10.05 0.31 -35.10
C GLN A 320 -9.60 1.09 -33.86
N LEU A 321 -9.40 0.43 -32.72
CA LEU A 321 -8.90 1.03 -31.48
C LEU A 321 -7.53 1.66 -31.69
N VAL A 322 -6.56 0.90 -32.21
CA VAL A 322 -5.20 1.35 -32.51
C VAL A 322 -5.23 2.64 -33.35
N LYS A 323 -6.00 2.61 -34.45
CA LYS A 323 -6.12 3.76 -35.34
C LYS A 323 -6.76 4.96 -34.64
N MET A 324 -7.88 4.75 -33.94
CA MET A 324 -8.66 5.80 -33.30
C MET A 324 -7.87 6.50 -32.19
N LEU A 325 -7.17 5.76 -31.33
CA LEU A 325 -6.39 6.34 -30.24
C LEU A 325 -5.21 7.14 -30.78
N TYR A 326 -4.51 6.60 -31.80
CA TYR A 326 -3.42 7.31 -32.45
C TYR A 326 -3.88 8.64 -33.08
N GLU A 327 -4.95 8.61 -33.88
CA GLU A 327 -5.52 9.79 -34.56
C GLU A 327 -6.03 10.87 -33.57
N ARG A 328 -6.40 10.46 -32.36
CA ARG A 328 -6.84 11.36 -31.27
C ARG A 328 -5.69 11.86 -30.39
N ASP A 329 -4.45 11.57 -30.77
CA ASP A 329 -3.26 11.88 -29.98
C ASP A 329 -3.29 11.32 -28.55
N ILE A 330 -3.90 10.13 -28.41
CA ILE A 330 -3.89 9.36 -27.18
C ILE A 330 -2.74 8.36 -27.27
N ARG A 331 -1.91 8.29 -26.23
CA ARG A 331 -0.81 7.32 -26.10
C ARG A 331 -1.01 6.52 -24.83
N GLU A 332 -0.57 5.27 -24.86
CA GLU A 332 -0.71 4.35 -23.75
C GLU A 332 0.64 3.72 -23.41
N GLU A 333 0.92 3.58 -22.13
CA GLU A 333 2.09 2.86 -21.62
C GLU A 333 1.60 1.84 -20.60
N LEU A 334 2.04 0.59 -20.77
CA LEU A 334 1.80 -0.46 -19.78
C LEU A 334 2.68 -0.18 -18.57
N VAL A 335 2.06 0.19 -17.46
CA VAL A 335 2.75 0.49 -16.20
C VAL A 335 2.92 -0.80 -15.40
N ASP A 336 1.83 -1.56 -15.26
CA ASP A 336 1.81 -2.83 -14.52
C ASP A 336 0.68 -3.74 -15.04
N TYR A 337 0.80 -5.04 -14.80
CA TYR A 337 -0.30 -5.99 -14.97
C TYR A 337 -0.10 -7.20 -14.05
N SER A 338 -1.20 -7.87 -13.73
CA SER A 338 -1.16 -9.17 -13.05
C SER A 338 -2.25 -10.07 -13.61
N VAL A 339 -1.89 -11.32 -13.90
CA VAL A 339 -2.87 -12.38 -14.15
C VAL A 339 -3.44 -12.85 -12.81
N LEU A 340 -4.74 -12.61 -12.63
CA LEU A 340 -5.46 -12.94 -11.40
C LEU A 340 -5.89 -14.41 -11.38
N ASP A 341 -6.33 -14.92 -12.53
CA ASP A 341 -6.90 -16.26 -12.64
C ASP A 341 -6.82 -16.80 -14.07
N VAL A 342 -6.72 -18.12 -14.20
CA VAL A 342 -6.70 -18.85 -15.47
C VAL A 342 -7.57 -20.09 -15.34
N GLU A 343 -8.67 -20.11 -16.06
CA GLU A 343 -9.62 -21.23 -16.06
C GLU A 343 -9.73 -21.83 -17.47
N SER A 344 -9.76 -23.17 -17.55
CA SER A 344 -10.14 -23.84 -18.79
C SER A 344 -11.67 -23.92 -18.90
N VAL A 345 -12.18 -23.42 -20.02
CA VAL A 345 -13.61 -23.40 -20.35
C VAL A 345 -14.01 -24.69 -21.08
N SER A 346 -13.13 -25.17 -21.96
CA SER A 346 -13.29 -26.42 -22.69
C SER A 346 -11.93 -26.98 -23.09
N GLU A 347 -11.77 -28.30 -22.99
CA GLU A 347 -10.56 -29.01 -23.43
C GLU A 347 -10.96 -30.19 -24.31
N GLU A 348 -10.51 -30.18 -25.57
CA GLU A 348 -10.58 -31.29 -26.51
C GLU A 348 -9.15 -31.65 -26.97
N GLU A 349 -8.97 -32.81 -27.61
CA GLU A 349 -7.63 -33.29 -27.96
C GLU A 349 -6.93 -32.33 -28.95
N GLY A 350 -5.98 -31.52 -28.42
CA GLY A 350 -5.22 -30.55 -29.20
C GLY A 350 -5.88 -29.16 -29.36
N GLU A 351 -7.08 -28.97 -28.80
CA GLU A 351 -7.81 -27.69 -28.82
C GLU A 351 -8.35 -27.36 -27.42
N ALA A 352 -8.19 -26.12 -26.98
CA ALA A 352 -8.74 -25.70 -25.70
C ALA A 352 -9.16 -24.23 -25.73
N VAL A 353 -10.08 -23.85 -24.85
CA VAL A 353 -10.48 -22.47 -24.63
C VAL A 353 -10.25 -22.14 -23.17
N TYR A 354 -9.62 -21.00 -22.92
CA TYR A 354 -9.30 -20.50 -21.59
C TYR A 354 -9.91 -19.12 -21.37
N THR A 355 -10.24 -18.83 -20.12
CA THR A 355 -10.46 -17.48 -19.63
C THR A 355 -9.30 -17.05 -18.75
N ILE A 356 -8.71 -15.89 -19.05
CA ILE A 356 -7.63 -15.30 -18.28
C ILE A 356 -8.14 -13.98 -17.70
N GLN A 357 -8.19 -13.86 -16.38
CA GLN A 357 -8.56 -12.62 -15.71
C GLN A 357 -7.31 -11.83 -15.35
N THR A 358 -7.35 -10.52 -15.56
CA THR A 358 -6.22 -9.64 -15.30
C THR A 358 -6.64 -8.39 -14.54
N LYS A 359 -5.66 -7.83 -13.84
CA LYS A 359 -5.65 -6.43 -13.42
C LYS A 359 -4.53 -5.72 -14.20
N GLU A 360 -4.85 -4.60 -14.83
CA GLU A 360 -3.94 -3.85 -15.71
C GLU A 360 -3.88 -2.40 -15.27
N VAL A 361 -2.68 -1.82 -15.27
CA VAL A 361 -2.47 -0.39 -15.04
C VAL A 361 -1.84 0.21 -16.29
N ILE A 362 -2.60 1.09 -16.94
CA ILE A 362 -2.19 1.75 -18.19
C ILE A 362 -2.08 3.25 -17.94
N SER A 363 -0.92 3.82 -18.21
CA SER A 363 -0.73 5.27 -18.25
C SER A 363 -1.24 5.78 -19.59
N ILE A 364 -2.28 6.60 -19.55
CA ILE A 364 -2.93 7.18 -20.73
C ILE A 364 -2.50 8.64 -20.83
N THR A 365 -1.78 8.97 -21.90
CA THR A 365 -1.34 10.32 -22.21
C THR A 365 -2.26 10.94 -23.24
N THR A 366 -2.89 12.06 -22.90
CA THR A 366 -3.72 12.86 -23.82
C THR A 366 -3.33 14.33 -23.68
N ASN A 367 -3.12 15.05 -24.78
CA ASN A 367 -2.68 16.45 -24.78
C ASN A 367 -1.42 16.71 -23.92
N GLY A 368 -0.49 15.74 -23.86
CA GLY A 368 0.74 15.83 -23.08
C GLY A 368 0.57 15.66 -21.56
N GLN A 369 -0.62 15.32 -21.08
CA GLN A 369 -0.88 14.96 -19.68
C GLN A 369 -1.13 13.46 -19.57
N SER A 370 -0.46 12.82 -18.61
CA SER A 370 -0.57 11.38 -18.36
C SER A 370 -1.42 11.12 -17.12
N GLN A 371 -2.27 10.10 -17.19
CA GLN A 371 -3.05 9.60 -16.07
C GLN A 371 -3.06 8.08 -16.10
N GLU A 372 -2.75 7.44 -14.97
CA GLU A 372 -2.90 6.00 -14.81
C GLU A 372 -4.37 5.62 -14.68
N LYS A 373 -4.76 4.56 -15.38
CA LYS A 373 -6.06 3.93 -15.25
C LYS A 373 -5.90 2.45 -15.01
N GLU A 374 -6.69 1.98 -14.06
CA GLU A 374 -6.78 0.59 -13.69
C GLU A 374 -7.93 -0.07 -14.46
N TYR A 375 -7.67 -1.25 -15.02
CA TYR A 375 -8.65 -2.06 -15.72
C TYR A 375 -8.65 -3.48 -15.18
N TYR A 376 -9.85 -4.05 -15.07
CA TYR A 376 -10.04 -5.46 -14.80
C TYR A 376 -10.62 -6.09 -16.06
N ARG A 377 -9.91 -7.07 -16.62
CA ARG A 377 -10.28 -7.68 -17.90
C ARG A 377 -10.42 -9.18 -17.78
N THR A 378 -11.30 -9.73 -18.60
CA THR A 378 -11.36 -11.15 -18.89
C THR A 378 -11.07 -11.36 -20.37
N TYR A 379 -10.01 -12.13 -20.64
CA TYR A 379 -9.61 -12.54 -21.98
C TYR A 379 -10.12 -13.94 -22.27
N THR A 380 -10.76 -14.15 -23.41
CA THR A 380 -11.00 -15.49 -23.95
C THR A 380 -9.89 -15.84 -24.94
N VAL A 381 -9.18 -16.93 -24.66
CA VAL A 381 -8.04 -17.39 -25.45
C VAL A 381 -8.32 -18.77 -26.02
N SER A 382 -8.26 -18.90 -27.34
CA SER A 382 -8.28 -20.20 -27.99
C SER A 382 -6.87 -20.73 -28.15
N TYR A 383 -6.65 -21.96 -27.71
CA TYR A 383 -5.46 -22.73 -27.98
C TYR A 383 -5.77 -23.74 -29.09
N SER A 384 -5.16 -23.59 -30.26
CA SER A 384 -5.28 -24.54 -31.37
C SER A 384 -4.01 -24.53 -32.21
N ASN A 385 -3.67 -25.66 -32.85
CA ASN A 385 -2.46 -25.78 -33.68
C ASN A 385 -1.17 -25.34 -32.99
N LYS A 386 -1.09 -25.55 -31.66
CA LYS A 386 0.00 -25.07 -30.81
C LYS A 386 0.18 -23.55 -30.90
N GLN A 387 -0.91 -22.78 -30.91
CA GLN A 387 -0.88 -21.33 -30.89
C GLN A 387 -2.01 -20.81 -30.02
N LEU A 388 -1.75 -19.69 -29.34
CA LEU A 388 -2.75 -18.95 -28.59
C LEU A 388 -3.22 -17.76 -29.39
N HIS A 389 -4.54 -17.58 -29.43
CA HIS A 389 -5.19 -16.45 -30.07
C HIS A 389 -6.27 -15.90 -29.16
N LEU A 390 -6.26 -14.58 -28.96
CA LEU A 390 -7.36 -13.86 -28.32
C LEU A 390 -8.57 -13.85 -29.25
N THR A 391 -9.72 -14.18 -28.68
CA THR A 391 -11.00 -14.21 -29.41
C THR A 391 -11.99 -13.20 -28.85
N LYS A 392 -11.86 -12.85 -27.57
CA LYS A 392 -12.76 -11.93 -26.87
C LYS A 392 -12.03 -11.21 -25.72
N ILE A 393 -12.43 -9.97 -25.44
CA ILE A 393 -12.00 -9.19 -24.28
C ILE A 393 -13.25 -8.56 -23.66
N GLU A 394 -13.39 -8.70 -22.35
CA GLU A 394 -14.50 -8.12 -21.58
C GLU A 394 -13.95 -7.31 -20.41
N SER A 395 -14.62 -6.20 -20.10
CA SER A 395 -14.43 -5.56 -18.79
C SER A 395 -15.19 -6.34 -17.74
N LEU A 396 -14.59 -6.51 -16.56
CA LEU A 396 -15.28 -7.03 -15.37
C LEU A 396 -16.25 -6.00 -14.77
#